data_AF-A0AAN8XCQ2-F1
#
_entry.id   AF-A0AAN8XCQ2-F1
#
_cell.length_a   1.000
_cell.length_b   1.000
_cell.length_c   1.000
_cell.angle_alpha   90.00
_cell.angle_beta   90.00
_cell.angle_gamma   90.00
#
_symmetry.space_group_name_H-M   'P 1'
#
loop_
_entity.id
_entity.type
_entity.pdbx_description
1 polymer ?
#
loop_
_entity_poly.entity_id
_entity_poly.type
_entity_poly.pdbx_seq_one_letter_code
_entity_poly.pdbx_strand_id
1 'polypeptide(L)' 'MDVEEYVPGEIEVLQDDKELTVKGRVETNLGGNITTRTFHRKFHIPHNTREEDIDSALSKDGILTVYVPKK' A
#
# COMPACT_ATOMS: atom_id res chain seq x y z
N MET A 1 -4.51 3.93 6.19
CA MET A 1 -4.83 4.39 4.82
C MET A 1 -6.04 3.62 4.36
N ASP A 2 -7.09 4.31 3.93
CA ASP A 2 -8.29 3.65 3.42
C ASP A 2 -8.02 3.02 2.04
N VAL A 3 -8.23 1.70 1.98
CA VAL A 3 -8.05 0.84 0.81
C VAL A 3 -9.18 -0.19 0.73
N GLU A 4 -10.38 0.12 1.26
CA GLU A 4 -11.52 -0.82 1.33
C GLU A 4 -11.87 -1.47 -0.02
N GLU A 5 -11.63 -0.77 -1.13
CA GLU A 5 -11.88 -1.25 -2.48
C GLU A 5 -10.83 -2.24 -3.03
N TYR A 6 -9.79 -2.54 -2.25
CA TYR A 6 -8.65 -3.39 -2.65
C TYR A 6 -8.50 -4.57 -1.70
N VAL A 7 -8.17 -5.75 -2.25
CA VAL A 7 -7.91 -6.95 -1.43
C VAL A 7 -6.41 -7.18 -1.21
N PRO A 8 -6.02 -7.98 -0.18
CA PRO A 8 -4.64 -8.43 -0.03
C PRO A 8 -4.08 -9.03 -1.33
N GLY A 9 -2.92 -8.57 -1.77
CA GLY A 9 -2.28 -8.96 -3.03
C GLY A 9 -2.48 -7.97 -4.18
N GLU A 10 -3.48 -7.07 -4.09
CA GLU A 10 -3.66 -5.96 -5.05
C GLU A 10 -2.92 -4.68 -4.62
N ILE A 11 -2.33 -4.73 -3.43
CA ILE A 11 -1.58 -3.64 -2.80
C ILE A 11 -0.12 -4.07 -2.66
N GLU A 12 0.78 -3.18 -3.04
CA GLU A 12 2.22 -3.35 -2.94
C GLU A 12 2.81 -2.23 -2.08
N VAL A 13 3.68 -2.60 -1.13
CA VAL A 13 4.45 -1.67 -0.31
C VAL A 13 5.92 -1.85 -0.69
N LEU A 14 6.56 -0.77 -1.13
CA LEU A 14 7.95 -0.73 -1.56
C LEU A 14 8.71 0.31 -0.76
N GLN A 15 9.95 0.01 -0.40
CA GLN A 15 10.87 0.97 0.19
C GLN A 15 12.05 1.21 -0.75
N ASP A 16 12.38 2.48 -0.96
CA ASP A 16 13.57 2.91 -1.70
C ASP A 16 14.21 4.09 -0.96
N ASP A 17 15.45 3.92 -0.51
CA ASP A 17 16.22 4.88 0.29
C ASP A 17 15.41 5.51 1.44
N LYS A 18 14.86 6.71 1.23
CA LYS A 18 14.14 7.53 2.22
C LYS A 18 12.66 7.67 1.91
N GLU A 19 12.15 6.86 0.98
CA GLU A 19 10.78 6.89 0.52
C GLU A 19 10.12 5.51 0.67
N LEU A 20 8.93 5.51 1.25
CA LEU A 20 8.01 4.38 1.23
C LEU A 20 6.93 4.67 0.19
N THR A 21 6.78 3.79 -0.78
CA THR A 21 5.73 3.85 -1.80
C THR A 21 4.69 2.76 -1.56
N VAL A 22 3.42 3.14 -1.49
CA VAL A 22 2.30 2.21 -1.47
C VAL A 22 1.51 2.36 -2.76
N LYS A 23 1.34 1.25 -3.50
CA LYS A 23 0.60 1.20 -4.76
C LYS A 23 -0.55 0.23 -4.62
N GLY A 24 -1.65 0.49 -5.31
CA GLY A 24 -2.72 -0.48 -5.48
C GLY A 24 -3.23 -0.47 -6.91
N ARG A 25 -3.62 -1.65 -7.40
CA ARG A 25 -4.31 -1.81 -8.69
C ARG A 25 -5.34 -2.92 -8.60
N VAL A 26 -6.59 -2.58 -8.85
CA VAL A 26 -7.71 -3.53 -8.96
C VAL A 26 -8.37 -3.39 -10.33
N GLU A 27 -8.75 -4.52 -10.91
CA GLU A 27 -9.56 -4.58 -12.13
C GLU A 27 -10.89 -5.25 -11.83
N THR A 28 -11.99 -4.54 -12.09
CA THR A 28 -13.34 -5.04 -11.87
C THR A 28 -14.04 -5.21 -13.21
N ASN A 29 -14.59 -6.40 -13.46
CA ASN A 29 -15.41 -6.68 -14.64
C ASN A 29 -16.89 -6.65 -14.25
N LEU A 30 -17.62 -5.67 -14.76
CA LEU A 30 -19.06 -5.52 -14.57
C LEU A 30 -19.75 -5.58 -15.93
N GLY A 31 -20.28 -6.77 -16.26
CA GLY A 31 -21.13 -6.98 -17.43
C GLY A 31 -20.47 -6.61 -18.76
N GLY A 32 -19.17 -6.87 -18.91
CA GLY A 32 -18.41 -6.58 -20.13
C GLY A 32 -17.68 -5.23 -20.12
N ASN A 33 -17.87 -4.39 -19.11
CA ASN A 33 -17.05 -3.22 -18.85
C ASN A 33 -15.94 -3.56 -17.85
N ILE A 34 -14.70 -3.32 -18.24
CA ILE A 34 -13.53 -3.43 -17.35
C ILE A 34 -13.25 -2.04 -16.79
N THR A 35 -13.28 -1.90 -15.47
CA THR A 35 -12.82 -0.69 -14.77
C THR A 35 -11.53 -1.02 -14.04
N THR A 36 -10.51 -0.19 -14.22
CA THR A 36 -9.25 -0.28 -13.49
C THR A 36 -9.17 0.88 -12.51
N ARG A 37 -8.94 0.61 -11.23
CA ARG A 37 -8.63 1.63 -10.23
C ARG A 37 -7.21 1.46 -9.73
N THR A 38 -6.46 2.55 -9.72
CA THR A 38 -5.09 2.58 -9.21
C THR A 38 -4.91 3.71 -8.21
N PHE A 39 -4.06 3.48 -7.22
CA PHE A 39 -3.53 4.56 -6.39
C PHE A 39 -2.02 4.40 -6.24
N HIS A 40 -1.37 5.52 -5.97
CA HIS A 40 0.06 5.59 -5.71
C HIS A 40 0.27 6.66 -4.64
N ARG A 41 0.79 6.28 -3.48
CA ARG A 41 1.09 7.19 -2.38
C ARG A 41 2.52 7.00 -1.92
N LYS A 42 3.19 8.12 -1.65
CA LYS A 42 4.59 8.18 -1.24
C LYS A 42 4.70 8.87 0.11
N PHE A 43 5.55 8.33 0.97
CA PHE A 43 5.83 8.86 2.29
C PHE A 43 7.33 8.98 2.49
N HIS A 44 7.78 10.11 3.02
CA HIS A 44 9.15 10.21 3.50
C HIS A 44 9.28 9.43 4.81
N ILE A 45 10.33 8.62 4.90
CA ILE A 45 10.63 7.79 6.07
C ILE A 45 12.00 8.17 6.67
N PRO A 46 12.26 7.82 7.94
CA PRO A 46 13.55 8.09 8.56
C PRO A 46 14.72 7.50 7.76
N HIS A 47 15.87 8.17 7.84
CA HIS A 47 17.12 7.64 7.27
C HIS A 47 17.49 6.31 7.93
N ASN A 48 18.06 5.40 7.15
CA ASN A 48 18.45 4.05 7.57
C ASN A 48 17.27 3.11 7.93
N THR A 49 16.06 3.42 7.48
CA THR A 49 14.97 2.43 7.48
C THR A 49 15.33 1.33 6.48
N ARG A 50 15.39 0.08 6.95
CA ARG A 50 15.52 -1.09 6.07
C ARG A 50 14.15 -1.65 5.76
N GLU A 51 13.99 -2.25 4.59
CA GLU A 51 12.76 -2.92 4.19
C GLU A 51 12.27 -3.94 5.23
N GLU A 52 13.20 -4.72 5.80
CA GLU A 52 12.90 -5.71 6.86
C GLU A 52 12.44 -5.12 8.20
N ASP A 53 12.65 -3.82 8.44
CA ASP A 53 12.17 -3.11 9.62
C ASP A 53 10.73 -2.59 9.45
N ILE A 54 10.18 -2.66 8.22
CA ILE A 54 8.85 -2.15 7.89
C ILE A 54 7.83 -3.28 8.04
N ASP A 55 6.76 -2.99 8.77
CA ASP A 55 5.64 -3.92 8.94
C ASP A 55 4.35 -3.29 8.42
N SER A 56 3.40 -4.11 7.98
CA SER A 56 2.11 -3.64 7.50
C SER A 56 0.98 -4.57 7.92
N ALA A 57 -0.16 -3.96 8.22
CA ALA A 57 -1.38 -4.68 8.59
C ALA A 57 -2.57 -4.08 7.85
N LEU A 58 -3.41 -4.94 7.28
CA LEU A 58 -4.72 -4.57 6.73
C LEU A 58 -5.80 -5.00 7.72
N SER A 59 -6.57 -4.03 8.21
CA SER A 59 -7.71 -4.30 9.08
C SER A 59 -8.95 -4.72 8.27
N LYS A 60 -9.94 -5.29 8.96
CA LYS A 60 -11.18 -5.79 8.33
C LYS A 60 -12.05 -4.70 7.73
N ASP A 61 -11.93 -3.47 8.22
CA ASP A 61 -12.60 -2.26 7.73
C ASP A 61 -11.80 -1.54 6.63
N GLY A 62 -10.85 -2.24 6.00
CA GLY A 62 -10.15 -1.71 4.81
C GLY A 62 -9.07 -0.69 5.11
N ILE A 63 -8.56 -0.61 6.35
CA ILE A 63 -7.49 0.33 6.70
C ILE A 63 -6.13 -0.36 6.66
N LEU A 64 -5.32 0.00 5.67
CA LEU A 64 -3.92 -0.37 5.62
C LEU A 64 -3.11 0.53 6.57
N THR A 65 -2.48 -0.09 7.56
CA THR A 65 -1.52 0.56 8.46
C THR A 65 -0.12 0.10 8.09
N VAL A 66 0.79 1.06 7.84
CA VAL A 66 2.22 0.76 7.65
C VAL A 66 2.98 1.33 8.84
N TYR A 67 3.75 0.48 9.51
CA TYR A 67 4.59 0.83 10.63
C TYR A 67 6.04 0.96 10.18
N VAL A 68 6.64 2.11 10.50
CA VAL A 68 8.06 2.38 10.24
C VAL A 68 8.71 2.83 11.54
N PRO A 69 9.68 2.06 12.09
CA PRO A 69 10.34 2.43 13.32
C PRO A 69 11.21 3.67 13.13
N LYS A 70 11.24 4.54 14.14
CA LYS A 70 12.21 5.65 14.21
C LYS A 70 13.45 5.13 14.94
N LYS A 71 14.55 4.98 14.23
CA LYS A 71 15.88 4.72 14.80
C LYS A 71 16.60 6.03 15.11
#